data_AF-B8MLF8-F1
#
_entry.id   AF-B8MLF8-F1
#
_cell.length_a   1.000
_cell.length_b   1.000
_cell.length_c   1.000
_cell.angle_alpha   90.00
_cell.angle_beta   90.00
_cell.angle_gamma   90.00
#
_symmetry.space_group_name_H-M   'P 1'
#
loop_
_entity.id
_entity.type
_entity.pdbx_description
1 polymer ?
#
loop_
_entity_poly.entity_id
_entity_poly.type
_entity_poly.pdbx_seq_one_letter_code
_entity_poly.pdbx_strand_id
1 'polypeptide(L)'
;MPRSPKSLVETRSIVRAFAAFFGSGAISDIWPRLDRSYMFAIYVYIVFAGPLLASIIGPILIDRYRVTIFPVQITFISFVWGIAVLLMPETYVPVILYWKARQFRKLTRQLKFKAPIELKRVKFRRRMKHDLNRPFRFLYKDRMLTLVVAYTGLNYIITYQMFSAVPLLYSTDYKFDLLMWVLLSYPPLTLLQQSSGIIGY
;
A
#
# COMPACT_ATOMS: atom_id res chain seq x y z
N MET A 1 -16.12 -12.42 -26.12
CA MET A 1 -16.36 -11.03 -26.58
C MET A 1 -15.22 -10.14 -26.11
N PRO A 2 -14.40 -9.57 -27.01
CA PRO A 2 -13.39 -8.60 -26.64
C PRO A 2 -14.09 -7.35 -26.07
N ARG A 3 -13.82 -7.04 -24.80
CA ARG A 3 -14.41 -5.86 -24.12
C ARG A 3 -13.82 -4.59 -24.72
N SER A 4 -14.66 -3.57 -24.90
CA SER A 4 -14.26 -2.27 -25.45
C SER A 4 -13.15 -1.62 -24.60
N PRO A 5 -12.19 -0.88 -25.21
CA PRO A 5 -11.05 -0.32 -24.50
C PRO A 5 -11.43 0.62 -23.35
N LYS A 6 -12.58 1.31 -23.45
CA LYS A 6 -13.11 2.19 -22.38
C LYS A 6 -13.51 1.40 -21.12
N SER A 7 -14.22 0.28 -21.28
CA SER A 7 -14.66 -0.55 -20.13
C SER A 7 -13.49 -1.24 -19.39
N LEU A 8 -12.38 -1.50 -20.09
CA LEU A 8 -11.16 -2.03 -19.49
C LEU A 8 -10.45 -1.00 -18.60
N VAL A 9 -10.43 0.28 -18.99
CA VAL A 9 -9.78 1.36 -18.20
C VAL A 9 -10.57 1.63 -16.91
N GLU A 10 -11.90 1.68 -17.01
CA GLU A 10 -12.78 1.85 -15.85
C GLU A 10 -12.62 0.69 -14.86
N THR A 11 -12.64 -0.55 -15.34
CA THR A 11 -12.45 -1.72 -14.46
C THR A 11 -11.09 -1.68 -13.76
N ARG A 12 -10.02 -1.30 -14.46
CA ARG A 12 -8.65 -1.23 -13.89
C ARG A 12 -8.50 -0.16 -12.81
N SER A 13 -9.10 1.02 -13.02
CA SER A 13 -9.02 2.12 -12.07
C SER A 13 -9.78 1.80 -10.77
N ILE A 14 -10.96 1.18 -10.89
CA ILE A 14 -11.75 0.72 -9.74
C ILE A 14 -10.98 -0.29 -8.89
N VAL A 15 -10.41 -1.33 -9.51
CA VAL A 15 -9.64 -2.36 -8.78
C VAL A 15 -8.43 -1.76 -8.05
N ARG A 16 -7.71 -0.83 -8.68
CA ARG A 16 -6.58 -0.13 -8.05
C ARG A 16 -7.01 0.71 -6.85
N ALA A 17 -8.13 1.42 -6.96
CA ALA A 17 -8.69 2.22 -5.88
C ALA A 17 -9.07 1.35 -4.68
N PHE A 18 -9.74 0.22 -4.92
CA PHE A 18 -10.09 -0.73 -3.85
C PHE A 18 -8.87 -1.37 -3.20
N ALA A 19 -7.88 -1.79 -3.99
CA ALA A 19 -6.64 -2.38 -3.46
C ALA A 19 -5.87 -1.39 -2.55
N ALA A 20 -5.84 -0.11 -2.92
CA ALA A 20 -5.19 0.94 -2.13
C ALA A 20 -5.89 1.22 -0.78
N PHE A 21 -7.22 1.11 -0.74
CA PHE A 21 -8.00 1.46 0.45
C PHE A 21 -7.82 0.48 1.63
N PHE A 22 -7.73 -0.83 1.34
CA PHE A 22 -7.76 -1.86 2.40
C PHE A 22 -6.40 -2.18 3.06
N GLY A 23 -5.28 -1.67 2.54
CA GLY A 23 -3.94 -2.14 2.94
C GLY A 23 -3.31 -1.52 4.19
N SER A 24 -3.83 -0.41 4.73
CA SER A 24 -3.03 0.47 5.61
C SER A 24 -3.21 0.30 7.13
N GLY A 25 -4.24 -0.41 7.60
CA GLY A 25 -4.65 -0.35 9.02
C GLY A 25 -3.99 -1.36 9.98
N ALA A 26 -3.43 -2.46 9.50
CA ALA A 26 -3.10 -3.61 10.35
C ALA A 26 -1.82 -3.43 11.21
N ILE A 27 -0.90 -2.57 10.79
CA ILE A 27 0.44 -2.44 11.40
C ILE A 27 0.38 -1.90 12.83
N SER A 28 -0.61 -1.04 13.13
CA SER A 28 -0.76 -0.50 14.48
C SER A 28 -1.24 -1.52 15.51
N ASP A 29 -1.82 -2.63 15.05
CA ASP A 29 -2.49 -3.60 15.92
C ASP A 29 -1.61 -4.82 16.22
N ILE A 30 -0.61 -5.08 15.36
CA ILE A 30 0.31 -6.23 15.49
C ILE A 30 1.45 -5.95 16.48
N TRP A 31 2.05 -4.76 16.44
CA TRP A 31 3.29 -4.48 17.19
C TRP A 31 3.12 -3.58 18.43
N PRO A 32 3.85 -3.90 19.53
CA PRO A 32 3.90 -3.07 20.73
C PRO A 32 4.56 -1.72 20.45
N ARG A 33 4.33 -0.73 21.32
CA ARG A 33 4.69 0.68 21.06
C ARG A 33 6.19 0.92 20.81
N LEU A 34 7.06 0.19 21.48
CA LEU A 34 8.52 0.37 21.39
C LEU A 34 9.06 -0.14 20.05
N ASP A 35 8.63 -1.32 19.61
CA ASP A 35 9.12 -1.95 18.37
C ASP A 35 8.44 -1.41 17.11
N ARG A 36 7.34 -0.67 17.28
CA ARG A 36 6.52 -0.15 16.19
C ARG A 36 7.29 0.79 15.26
N SER A 37 8.19 1.62 15.77
CA SER A 37 8.96 2.57 14.95
C SER A 37 9.90 1.85 13.99
N TYR A 38 10.60 0.83 14.47
CA TYR A 38 11.51 0.02 13.66
C TYR A 38 10.76 -0.79 12.60
N MET A 39 9.65 -1.43 12.99
CA MET A 39 8.82 -2.20 12.06
C MET A 39 8.16 -1.31 11.00
N PHE A 40 7.79 -0.07 11.36
CA PHE A 40 7.28 0.90 10.40
C PHE A 40 8.34 1.30 9.38
N ALA A 41 9.61 1.47 9.78
CA ALA A 41 10.71 1.73 8.85
C ALA A 41 10.90 0.59 7.83
N ILE A 42 10.90 -0.67 8.30
CA ILE A 42 10.98 -1.84 7.42
C ILE A 42 9.78 -1.90 6.47
N TYR A 43 8.57 -1.64 6.99
CA TYR A 43 7.36 -1.61 6.17
C TYR A 43 7.47 -0.56 5.06
N VAL A 44 7.89 0.66 5.40
CA VAL A 44 8.07 1.75 4.43
C VAL A 44 9.10 1.36 3.36
N TYR A 45 10.21 0.73 3.75
CA TYR A 45 11.20 0.22 2.80
C TYR A 45 10.60 -0.78 1.80
N ILE A 46 9.81 -1.75 2.28
CA ILE A 46 9.14 -2.73 1.42
C ILE A 46 8.15 -2.05 0.47
N VAL A 47 7.39 -1.07 0.96
CA VAL A 47 6.42 -0.32 0.15
C VAL A 47 7.11 0.48 -0.97
N PHE A 48 8.28 1.07 -0.70
CA PHE A 48 9.04 1.81 -1.73
C PHE A 48 9.85 0.88 -2.66
N ALA A 49 10.31 -0.27 -2.18
CA ALA A 49 11.00 -1.26 -3.01
C ALA A 49 10.10 -1.80 -4.13
N GLY A 50 8.78 -1.92 -3.89
CA GLY A 50 7.80 -2.38 -4.89
C GLY A 50 7.80 -1.53 -6.17
N PRO A 51 7.49 -0.23 -6.11
CA PRO A 51 7.54 0.68 -7.26
C PRO A 51 8.91 0.75 -7.96
N LEU A 52 10.01 0.64 -7.21
CA LEU A 52 11.36 0.61 -7.77
C LEU A 52 11.54 -0.62 -8.67
N LEU A 53 11.26 -1.83 -8.15
CA LEU A 53 11.33 -3.07 -8.92
C LEU A 53 10.33 -3.07 -10.10
N ALA A 54 9.13 -2.54 -9.88
CA ALA A 54 8.11 -2.42 -10.92
C ALA A 54 8.54 -1.50 -12.08
N SER A 55 9.32 -0.45 -11.80
CA SER A 55 9.81 0.48 -12.82
C SER A 55 10.91 -0.12 -13.70
N ILE A 56 11.67 -1.10 -13.17
CA ILE A 56 12.71 -1.83 -13.91
C ILE A 56 12.08 -2.90 -14.80
N ILE A 57 11.22 -3.71 -14.19
CA ILE A 57 10.65 -4.91 -14.80
C ILE A 57 9.48 -4.55 -15.74
N GLY A 58 8.69 -3.53 -15.38
CA GLY A 58 7.48 -3.10 -16.09
C GLY A 58 7.68 -2.84 -17.59
N PRO A 59 8.64 -1.99 -18.00
CA PRO A 59 8.89 -1.69 -19.40
C PRO A 59 9.21 -2.92 -20.26
N ILE A 60 10.04 -3.82 -19.73
CA ILE A 60 10.49 -5.04 -20.43
C ILE A 60 9.32 -5.99 -20.68
N LEU A 61 8.45 -6.17 -19.68
CA LEU A 61 7.28 -7.01 -19.86
C LEU A 61 6.16 -6.36 -20.67
N ILE A 62 6.03 -5.03 -20.65
CA ILE A 62 5.08 -4.35 -21.52
C ILE A 62 5.51 -4.56 -22.96
N ASP A 63 6.79 -4.50 -23.31
CA ASP A 63 7.20 -4.68 -24.70
C ASP A 63 6.84 -6.07 -25.26
N ARG A 64 7.02 -7.14 -24.47
CA ARG A 64 6.74 -8.53 -24.90
C ARG A 64 5.32 -9.04 -24.62
N TYR A 65 4.64 -8.57 -23.56
CA TYR A 65 3.44 -9.21 -23.01
C TYR A 65 2.31 -8.22 -22.62
N ARG A 66 2.14 -7.10 -23.37
CA ARG A 66 1.17 -6.01 -23.09
C ARG A 66 -0.21 -6.43 -22.60
N VAL A 67 -0.78 -7.48 -23.21
CA VAL A 67 -2.19 -7.86 -23.00
C VAL A 67 -2.34 -8.86 -21.83
N THR A 68 -1.34 -9.71 -21.60
CA THR A 68 -1.40 -10.81 -20.63
C THR A 68 -0.93 -10.39 -19.23
N ILE A 69 -0.12 -9.35 -19.11
CA ILE A 69 0.49 -8.99 -17.82
C ILE A 69 -0.51 -8.52 -16.76
N PHE A 70 -1.52 -7.75 -17.16
CA PHE A 70 -2.51 -7.19 -16.25
C PHE A 70 -3.35 -8.24 -15.51
N PRO A 71 -4.00 -9.21 -16.20
CA PRO A 71 -4.75 -10.24 -15.50
C PRO A 71 -3.85 -11.11 -14.61
N VAL A 72 -2.61 -11.40 -15.02
CA VAL A 72 -1.66 -12.19 -14.22
C VAL A 72 -1.29 -11.47 -12.92
N GLN A 73 -1.00 -10.17 -12.98
CA GLN A 73 -0.70 -9.37 -11.78
C GLN A 73 -1.88 -9.31 -10.81
N ILE A 74 -3.10 -9.12 -11.31
CA ILE A 74 -4.30 -9.06 -10.48
C ILE A 74 -4.57 -10.41 -9.81
N THR A 75 -4.43 -11.51 -10.55
CA THR A 75 -4.59 -12.86 -9.99
C THR A 75 -3.52 -13.14 -8.93
N PHE A 76 -2.27 -12.75 -9.17
CA PHE A 76 -1.19 -12.93 -8.20
C PHE A 76 -1.42 -12.13 -6.91
N ILE A 77 -1.78 -10.85 -7.02
CA ILE A 77 -2.10 -10.01 -5.85
C ILE A 77 -3.30 -10.57 -5.09
N SER A 78 -4.35 -11.00 -5.81
CA SER A 78 -5.55 -11.58 -5.19
C SER A 78 -5.25 -12.89 -4.48
N PHE A 79 -4.36 -13.72 -5.05
CA PHE A 79 -3.91 -14.97 -4.45
C PHE A 79 -3.11 -14.74 -3.18
N VAL A 80 -2.10 -13.85 -3.23
CA VAL A 80 -1.29 -13.49 -2.06
C VAL A 80 -2.16 -12.87 -0.96
N TRP A 81 -3.11 -12.00 -1.34
CA TRP A 81 -4.06 -11.42 -0.39
C TRP A 81 -4.99 -12.48 0.20
N GLY A 82 -5.48 -13.42 -0.61
CA GLY A 82 -6.30 -14.55 -0.14
C GLY A 82 -5.56 -15.42 0.87
N ILE A 83 -4.29 -15.73 0.60
CA ILE A 83 -3.42 -16.44 1.55
C ILE A 83 -3.25 -15.64 2.84
N ALA A 84 -3.00 -14.33 2.73
CA ALA A 84 -2.84 -13.47 3.90
C ALA A 84 -4.11 -13.47 4.76
N VAL A 85 -5.30 -13.38 4.16
CA VAL A 85 -6.58 -13.42 4.89
C VAL A 85 -6.82 -14.78 5.55
N LEU A 86 -6.42 -15.89 4.91
CA LEU A 86 -6.58 -17.23 5.47
C LEU A 86 -5.62 -17.53 6.61
N LEU A 87 -4.38 -17.03 6.54
CA LEU A 87 -3.35 -17.29 7.53
C LEU A 87 -3.33 -16.27 8.68
N MET A 88 -3.87 -15.07 8.48
CA MET A 88 -3.81 -14.00 9.46
C MET A 88 -4.94 -14.17 10.49
N PRO A 89 -4.62 -14.44 11.77
CA PRO A 89 -5.63 -14.46 12.81
C PRO A 89 -6.18 -13.04 13.04
N GLU A 90 -7.42 -12.96 13.50
CA GLU A 90 -8.03 -11.69 13.92
C GLU A 90 -7.13 -11.01 14.98
N THR A 91 -6.59 -9.84 14.66
CA THR A 91 -5.61 -9.10 15.49
C THR A 91 -6.25 -8.00 16.34
N TYR A 92 -7.55 -7.72 16.13
CA TYR A 92 -8.22 -6.63 16.82
C TYR A 92 -8.58 -7.00 18.27
N VAL A 93 -7.79 -6.47 19.21
CA VAL A 93 -7.90 -6.75 20.66
C VAL A 93 -9.33 -6.67 21.22
N PRO A 94 -10.16 -5.66 20.89
CA PRO A 94 -11.52 -5.57 21.42
C PRO A 94 -12.45 -6.71 20.97
N VAL A 95 -12.25 -7.26 19.77
CA VAL A 95 -13.04 -8.39 19.25
C VAL A 95 -12.59 -9.70 19.89
N ILE A 96 -11.27 -9.90 20.05
CA ILE A 96 -10.74 -11.06 20.77
C ILE A 96 -11.26 -11.10 22.22
N LEU A 97 -11.26 -9.96 22.91
CA LEU A 97 -11.80 -9.84 24.27
C LEU A 97 -13.31 -10.11 24.30
N TYR A 98 -14.05 -9.69 23.27
CA TYR A 98 -15.48 -9.99 23.14
C TYR A 98 -15.75 -11.49 23.00
N TRP A 99 -14.99 -12.19 22.16
CA TRP A 99 -15.12 -13.65 22.01
C TRP A 99 -14.75 -14.40 23.28
N LYS A 100 -13.63 -14.02 23.93
CA LYS A 100 -13.22 -14.59 25.22
C LYS A 100 -14.28 -14.37 26.30
N ALA A 101 -14.78 -13.14 26.46
CA ALA A 101 -15.83 -12.83 27.43
C ALA A 101 -17.12 -13.63 27.16
N ARG A 102 -17.50 -13.82 25.88
CA ARG A 102 -18.65 -14.65 25.50
C ARG A 102 -18.44 -16.12 25.87
N GLN A 103 -17.24 -16.66 25.69
CA GLN A 103 -16.91 -18.03 26.07
C GLN A 103 -16.93 -18.22 27.59
N PHE A 104 -16.34 -17.29 28.35
CA PHE A 104 -16.38 -17.31 29.82
C PHE A 104 -17.80 -17.25 30.38
N ARG A 105 -18.70 -16.44 29.79
CA ARG A 105 -20.12 -16.42 30.18
C ARG A 105 -20.81 -17.77 30.01
N LYS A 106 -20.50 -18.49 28.93
CA LYS A 106 -21.09 -19.82 28.66
C LYS A 106 -20.64 -20.84 29.70
N LEU A 107 -19.37 -20.78 30.11
CA LEU A 107 -18.78 -21.73 31.06
C LEU A 107 -19.21 -21.45 32.51
N THR A 108 -19.10 -20.20 32.98
CA THR A 108 -19.30 -19.86 34.40
C THR A 108 -20.77 -19.52 34.71
N ARG A 109 -21.63 -19.36 33.70
CA ARG A 109 -23.02 -18.83 33.83
C ARG A 109 -23.13 -17.49 34.56
N GLN A 110 -22.02 -16.78 34.76
CA GLN A 110 -21.99 -15.48 35.42
C GLN A 110 -21.94 -14.35 34.38
N LEU A 111 -22.93 -13.45 34.44
CA LEU A 111 -23.08 -12.31 33.53
C LEU A 111 -22.12 -11.13 33.83
N LYS A 112 -21.27 -11.26 34.85
CA LYS A 112 -20.37 -10.19 35.31
C LYS A 112 -19.22 -9.91 34.34
N PHE A 113 -18.78 -10.91 33.57
CA PHE A 113 -17.71 -10.73 32.58
C PHE A 113 -18.24 -9.95 31.39
N LYS A 114 -17.80 -8.70 31.21
CA LYS A 114 -18.15 -7.83 30.07
C LYS A 114 -16.90 -7.36 29.34
N ALA A 115 -16.95 -7.39 28.02
CA ALA A 115 -15.87 -6.85 27.20
C ALA A 115 -15.94 -5.31 27.16
N PRO A 116 -14.81 -4.60 27.04
CA PRO A 116 -14.77 -3.13 26.96
C PRO A 116 -15.67 -2.56 25.86
N ILE A 117 -15.83 -3.31 24.77
CA ILE A 117 -16.67 -2.92 23.62
C ILE A 117 -18.18 -2.97 23.94
N GLU A 118 -18.60 -3.79 24.90
CA GLU A 118 -20.00 -3.91 25.32
C GLU A 118 -20.38 -2.85 26.37
N LEU A 119 -19.40 -2.39 27.15
CA LEU A 119 -19.58 -1.29 28.11
C LEU A 119 -19.78 0.05 27.38
N LYS A 120 -19.10 0.24 26.24
CA LYS A 120 -19.24 1.41 25.38
C LYS A 120 -20.27 1.13 24.26
N ARG A 121 -21.57 1.08 24.60
CA ARG A 121 -22.67 1.06 23.60
C ARG A 121 -22.79 2.42 22.89
N VAL A 122 -21.85 2.73 22.02
CA VAL A 122 -21.90 3.93 21.17
C VAL A 122 -22.56 3.54 19.84
N LYS A 123 -23.66 4.23 19.47
CA LYS A 123 -24.29 4.05 18.15
C LYS A 123 -23.24 4.20 17.04
N PHE A 124 -23.26 3.34 16.03
CA PHE A 124 -22.29 3.33 14.92
C PHE A 124 -22.08 4.73 14.31
N ARG A 125 -23.18 5.46 14.03
CA ARG A 125 -23.14 6.84 13.51
C ARG A 125 -22.37 7.81 14.42
N ARG A 126 -22.48 7.66 15.74
CA ARG A 126 -21.78 8.51 16.72
C ARG A 126 -20.30 8.14 16.81
N ARG A 127 -19.96 6.85 16.73
CA ARG A 127 -18.57 6.38 16.64
C ARG A 127 -17.90 6.90 15.36
N MET A 128 -18.55 6.74 14.21
CA MET A 128 -18.04 7.24 12.93
C MET A 128 -17.82 8.76 12.94
N LYS A 129 -18.80 9.54 13.43
CA LYS A 129 -18.65 11.00 13.55
C LYS A 129 -17.53 11.40 14.52
N HIS A 130 -17.37 10.66 15.60
CA HIS A 130 -16.28 10.89 16.55
C HIS A 130 -14.91 10.63 15.90
N ASP A 131 -14.77 9.49 15.22
CA ASP A 131 -13.49 9.04 14.67
C ASP A 131 -13.08 9.87 13.43
N LEU A 132 -14.04 10.28 12.59
CA LEU A 132 -13.80 11.20 11.47
C LEU A 132 -13.43 12.62 11.93
N ASN A 133 -13.97 13.09 13.06
CA ASN A 133 -13.65 14.41 13.60
C ASN A 133 -12.33 14.44 14.39
N ARG A 134 -11.82 13.26 14.76
CA ARG A 134 -10.58 13.10 15.54
C ARG A 134 -9.33 13.66 14.83
N PRO A 135 -9.05 13.37 13.54
CA PRO A 135 -7.89 13.92 12.85
C PRO A 135 -7.94 15.44 12.75
N PHE A 136 -9.09 16.03 12.39
CA PHE A 136 -9.23 17.50 12.34
C PHE A 136 -9.01 18.13 13.71
N ARG A 137 -9.54 17.52 14.77
CA ARG A 137 -9.33 18.02 16.13
C ARG A 137 -7.85 18.00 16.51
N PHE A 138 -7.11 16.95 16.18
CA PHE A 138 -5.67 16.90 16.45
C PHE A 138 -4.90 17.96 15.64
N LEU A 139 -5.27 18.17 14.37
CA LEU A 139 -4.63 19.16 13.51
C LEU A 139 -4.75 20.60 14.06
N TYR A 140 -5.91 20.95 14.64
CA TYR A 140 -6.13 22.30 15.19
C TYR A 140 -5.68 22.45 16.65
N LYS A 141 -5.73 21.39 17.46
CA LYS A 141 -5.41 21.47 18.89
C LYS A 141 -3.92 21.31 19.18
N ASP A 142 -3.25 20.39 18.50
CA ASP A 142 -1.85 20.08 18.76
C ASP A 142 -0.94 20.77 17.73
N ARG A 143 -0.40 21.94 18.09
CA ARG A 143 0.46 22.77 17.21
C ARG A 143 1.69 22.01 16.68
N MET A 144 2.28 21.17 17.51
CA MET A 144 3.44 20.34 17.12
C MET A 144 3.06 19.38 15.99
N LEU A 145 1.88 18.77 16.05
CA LEU A 145 1.41 17.86 15.01
C LEU A 145 1.18 18.60 13.69
N THR A 146 0.64 19.82 13.74
CA THR A 146 0.45 20.66 12.55
C THR A 146 1.76 20.93 11.82
N LEU A 147 2.84 21.23 12.55
CA LEU A 147 4.17 21.45 11.97
C LEU A 147 4.73 20.18 11.31
N VAL A 148 4.57 19.02 11.97
CA VAL A 148 5.01 17.73 11.41
C VAL A 148 4.24 17.40 10.13
N VAL A 149 2.92 17.62 10.10
CA VAL A 149 2.09 17.39 8.91
C VAL A 149 2.45 18.34 7.78
N ALA A 150 2.74 19.62 8.08
CA ALA A 150 3.19 20.57 7.07
C ALA A 150 4.55 20.17 6.48
N TYR A 151 5.49 19.76 7.34
CA TYR A 151 6.79 19.25 6.93
C TYR A 151 6.67 18.01 6.04
N THR A 152 5.88 17.01 6.44
CA THR A 152 5.68 15.80 5.62
C THR A 152 4.98 16.13 4.30
N GLY A 153 4.00 17.05 4.30
CA GLY A 153 3.36 17.54 3.09
C GLY A 153 4.34 18.15 2.08
N LEU A 154 5.26 19.00 2.56
CA LEU A 154 6.33 19.56 1.71
C LEU A 154 7.24 18.47 1.13
N ASN A 155 7.63 17.48 1.93
CA ASN A 155 8.43 16.34 1.45
C ASN A 155 7.70 15.56 0.34
N TYR A 156 6.40 15.34 0.48
CA TYR A 156 5.60 14.69 -0.56
C TYR A 156 5.53 15.52 -1.84
N ILE A 157 5.32 16.85 -1.74
CA ILE A 157 5.29 17.72 -2.92
C ILE A 157 6.60 17.61 -3.70
N ILE A 158 7.75 17.73 -3.02
CA ILE A 158 9.06 17.63 -3.67
C ILE A 158 9.24 16.26 -4.32
N THR A 159 8.93 15.17 -3.61
CA THR A 159 9.09 13.80 -4.11
C THR A 159 8.23 13.55 -5.37
N TYR A 160 6.96 13.95 -5.35
CA TYR A 160 6.08 13.76 -6.50
C TYR A 160 6.44 14.68 -7.68
N GLN A 161 6.93 15.89 -7.41
CA GLN A 161 7.43 16.77 -8.45
C GLN A 161 8.61 16.12 -9.18
N MET A 162 9.55 15.51 -8.44
CA MET A 162 10.68 14.78 -9.04
C MET A 162 10.25 13.62 -9.93
N PHE A 163 9.22 12.85 -9.54
CA PHE A 163 8.70 11.78 -10.39
C PHE A 163 8.14 12.25 -11.74
N SER A 164 7.62 13.47 -11.82
CA SER A 164 7.14 14.06 -13.07
C SER A 164 8.25 14.73 -13.88
N ALA A 165 9.18 15.40 -13.20
CA ALA A 165 10.25 16.17 -13.84
C ALA A 165 11.33 15.28 -14.44
N VAL A 166 11.69 14.18 -13.77
CA VAL A 166 12.76 13.27 -14.21
C VAL A 166 12.48 12.69 -15.61
N PRO A 167 11.34 12.01 -15.88
CA PRO A 167 11.06 11.49 -17.22
C PRO A 167 10.99 12.58 -18.30
N LEU A 168 10.49 13.77 -17.94
CA LEU A 168 10.38 14.90 -18.87
C LEU A 168 11.77 15.37 -19.33
N LEU A 169 12.69 15.57 -18.38
CA LEU A 169 14.02 16.12 -18.63
C LEU A 169 14.89 15.15 -19.47
N TYR A 170 14.81 13.85 -19.20
CA TYR A 170 15.51 12.84 -20.00
C TYR A 170 14.91 12.65 -21.40
N SER A 171 13.61 12.88 -21.56
CA SER A 171 12.92 12.77 -22.86
C SER A 171 13.18 13.97 -23.77
N THR A 172 13.19 15.19 -23.24
CA THR A 172 13.33 16.42 -24.05
C THR A 172 14.78 16.76 -24.38
N ASP A 173 15.68 16.73 -23.39
CA ASP A 173 17.03 17.29 -23.57
C ASP A 173 18.02 16.24 -24.06
N TYR A 174 17.88 15.00 -23.59
CA TYR A 174 18.85 13.94 -23.88
C TYR A 174 18.36 12.90 -24.90
N LYS A 175 17.09 12.97 -25.33
CA LYS A 175 16.45 12.04 -26.29
C LYS A 175 16.73 10.55 -25.99
N PHE A 176 16.84 10.18 -24.71
CA PHE A 176 17.06 8.80 -24.33
C PHE A 176 15.79 7.98 -24.58
N ASP A 177 15.94 6.84 -25.29
CA ASP A 177 14.89 5.84 -25.34
C ASP A 177 14.73 5.16 -23.97
N LEU A 178 13.50 4.75 -23.64
CA LEU A 178 13.13 4.25 -22.31
C LEU A 178 13.97 3.04 -21.89
N LEU A 179 14.34 2.18 -22.85
CA LEU A 179 15.23 1.04 -22.64
C LEU A 179 16.67 1.47 -22.33
N MET A 180 17.18 2.48 -23.03
CA MET A 180 18.54 3.00 -22.83
C MET A 180 18.69 3.66 -21.46
N TRP A 181 17.64 4.31 -20.96
CA TRP A 181 17.59 4.85 -19.61
C TRP A 181 17.64 3.77 -18.52
N VAL A 182 16.86 2.69 -18.66
CA VAL A 182 16.88 1.55 -17.73
C VAL A 182 18.26 0.89 -17.70
N LEU A 183 18.91 0.75 -18.86
CA LEU A 183 20.23 0.15 -18.99
C LEU A 183 21.34 1.02 -18.37
N LEU A 184 21.28 2.36 -18.52
CA LEU A 184 22.23 3.29 -17.90
C LEU A 184 22.08 3.38 -16.37
N SER A 185 20.86 3.29 -15.86
CA SER A 185 20.61 3.29 -14.42
C SER A 185 21.11 2.01 -13.73
N TYR A 186 21.33 0.92 -14.47
CA TYR A 186 21.77 -0.38 -13.95
C TYR A 186 22.88 -1.00 -14.83
N PRO A 187 24.15 -0.57 -14.65
CA PRO A 187 25.28 -1.05 -15.43
C PRO A 187 25.57 -2.57 -15.38
N PRO A 188 25.10 -3.37 -14.41
CA PRO A 188 25.27 -4.83 -14.51
C PRO A 188 24.49 -5.48 -15.66
N LEU A 189 23.36 -4.88 -16.07
CA LEU A 189 22.48 -5.42 -17.12
C LEU A 189 23.03 -5.17 -18.53
N THR A 190 23.82 -4.11 -18.73
CA THR A 190 24.46 -3.82 -20.02
C THR A 190 25.48 -4.89 -20.40
N LEU A 191 26.21 -5.43 -19.42
CA LEU A 191 27.20 -6.49 -19.62
C LEU A 191 26.56 -7.81 -20.10
N LEU A 192 25.37 -8.15 -19.60
CA LEU A 192 24.62 -9.33 -20.03
C LEU A 192 24.02 -9.16 -21.44
N GLN A 193 23.65 -7.93 -21.81
CA GLN A 193 23.09 -7.65 -23.13
C GLN A 193 24.17 -7.54 -24.21
N GLN A 194 25.35 -7.04 -23.86
CA GLN A 194 26.54 -7.05 -24.72
C GLN A 194 27.05 -8.48 -24.99
N SER A 195 26.92 -9.39 -24.01
CA SER A 195 27.20 -10.82 -24.16
C SER A 195 26.21 -11.55 -25.09
N SER A 196 25.01 -11.03 -25.31
CA SER A 196 23.97 -11.67 -26.15
C SER A 196 23.86 -11.08 -27.56
N GLY A 197 24.74 -10.13 -27.92
CA GLY A 197 24.95 -9.70 -29.30
C GLY A 197 23.85 -8.81 -29.92
N ILE A 198 22.96 -8.23 -29.11
CA ILE A 198 21.77 -7.50 -29.61
C ILE A 198 22.04 -6.01 -29.90
N ILE A 199 23.20 -5.46 -29.51
CA ILE A 199 23.55 -4.07 -29.79
C ILE A 199 24.98 -4.03 -30.37
N GLY A 200 25.08 -4.10 -31.70
CA GLY A 200 26.25 -3.65 -32.43
C GLY A 200 26.19 -2.13 -32.58
N TYR A 201 27.33 -1.48 -32.37
CA TYR A 201 27.52 -0.04 -32.60
C TYR A 201 27.11 0.38 -34.02
#